data_AF-A0A1G5IMX2-F1
#
_entry.id   AF-A0A1G5IMX2-F1
#
_cell.length_a   1.000
_cell.length_b   1.000
_cell.length_c   1.000
_cell.angle_alpha   90.00
_cell.angle_beta   90.00
_cell.angle_gamma   90.00
#
_symmetry.space_group_name_H-M   'P 1'
#
loop_
_entity.id
_entity.type
_entity.pdbx_description
1 polymer ?
#
loop_
_entity_poly.entity_id
_entity_poly.type
_entity_poly.pdbx_seq_one_letter_code
_entity_poly.pdbx_strand_id
1 'polypeptide(L)'
;MTSPLDQAFAAIDAANAQDPNLDDGQPSELLYGQRMTDEQRRLFPDASDVLQIACRGQHIERWTLPRSAFPEGRPGYLQWRQEQGRRHAERVAAIMAEAGYPEADQAQARKLLTKQGIKRDPEVQALEDVICFTFIRWYLGDFAPKQPDHKLPRIIEKTARKMSPEARARALREFDIPEAFAAYFRDEGTAEGHDAAVIVSHGQPGDPEPQQQAIEALAAEVARHLPGLTVRGATLAMPGALQAATTSRSLVYPMFMAEGWFTGIELPRRLTEAGAPGAHITRPFGADPGLPDLIIAKAHQAAKQQGWAPEEVTLLLTAHGSQRSQASFTITEALAATLAPHFARVVTGYVEQTPFIKDSALGLSRAISLPLFALRAEHVLDDLPEALDEAGFDGPRLDPIGLAPEAPEMIARAIRSEWDRQP
;
A
#
# COMPACT_ATOMS: atom_id res chain seq x y z
N MET A 1 -52.25 8.20 12.94
CA MET A 1 -51.18 9.20 12.78
C MET A 1 -49.97 8.44 12.27
N THR A 2 -49.37 8.85 11.16
CA THR A 2 -48.11 8.28 10.66
C THR A 2 -46.98 8.65 11.61
N SER A 3 -46.10 7.70 11.94
CA SER A 3 -44.98 7.98 12.84
C SER A 3 -44.01 9.00 12.23
N PRO A 4 -43.21 9.73 13.04
CA PRO A 4 -42.13 10.58 12.51
C PRO A 4 -41.21 9.84 11.53
N LEU A 5 -40.92 8.56 11.81
CA LEU A 5 -40.12 7.69 10.94
C LEU A 5 -40.78 7.48 9.57
N ASP A 6 -42.08 7.16 9.54
CA ASP A 6 -42.83 6.98 8.29
C ASP A 6 -42.88 8.28 7.47
N GLN A 7 -42.99 9.43 8.14
CA GLN A 7 -42.97 10.75 7.49
C GLN A 7 -41.61 11.03 6.86
N ALA A 8 -40.52 10.77 7.58
CA ALA A 8 -39.16 10.93 7.06
C ALA A 8 -38.89 9.99 5.87
N PHE A 9 -39.33 8.74 5.94
CA PHE A 9 -39.21 7.78 4.83
C PHE A 9 -39.98 8.25 3.60
N ALA A 10 -41.24 8.65 3.76
CA ALA A 10 -42.06 9.15 2.65
C ALA A 10 -41.43 10.38 1.98
N ALA A 11 -40.84 11.28 2.76
CA ALA A 11 -40.16 12.47 2.23
C ALA A 11 -38.87 12.12 1.48
N ILE A 12 -38.06 11.18 1.99
CA ILE A 12 -36.87 10.67 1.28
C ILE A 12 -37.27 10.01 -0.04
N ASP A 13 -38.32 9.18 -0.01
CA ASP A 13 -38.81 8.48 -1.20
C ASP A 13 -39.36 9.44 -2.24
N ALA A 14 -40.14 10.44 -1.82
CA ALA A 14 -40.67 11.47 -2.72
C ALA A 14 -39.56 12.32 -3.36
N ALA A 15 -38.47 12.58 -2.63
CA ALA A 15 -37.29 13.20 -3.20
C ALA A 15 -36.65 12.28 -4.26
N ASN A 16 -36.32 11.04 -3.88
CA ASN A 16 -35.64 10.08 -4.74
C ASN A 16 -36.46 9.60 -5.95
N ALA A 17 -37.78 9.66 -5.89
CA ALA A 17 -38.67 9.37 -7.01
C ALA A 17 -38.49 10.35 -8.20
N GLN A 18 -37.82 11.49 -7.97
CA GLN A 18 -37.50 12.46 -9.02
C GLN A 18 -36.20 12.13 -9.78
N ASP A 19 -35.49 11.05 -9.44
CA ASP A 19 -34.32 10.60 -10.19
C ASP A 19 -34.74 10.19 -11.62
N PRO A 20 -34.20 10.86 -12.66
CA PRO A 20 -34.54 10.51 -14.05
C PRO A 20 -33.87 9.22 -14.51
N ASN A 21 -32.89 8.69 -13.76
CA ASN A 21 -32.20 7.46 -14.11
C ASN A 21 -32.96 6.26 -13.55
N LEU A 22 -33.05 5.18 -14.33
CA LEU A 22 -33.74 3.97 -13.91
C LEU A 22 -32.77 2.81 -13.62
N ASP A 23 -33.06 2.08 -12.55
CA ASP A 23 -32.50 0.77 -12.21
C ASP A 23 -33.68 -0.19 -11.98
N ASP A 24 -33.67 -1.34 -12.66
CA ASP A 24 -34.76 -2.32 -12.66
C ASP A 24 -36.17 -1.69 -12.86
N GLY A 25 -36.25 -0.70 -13.75
CA GLY A 25 -37.50 -0.02 -14.10
C GLY A 25 -38.00 1.02 -13.07
N GLN A 26 -37.24 1.31 -12.02
CA GLN A 26 -37.57 2.30 -10.99
C GLN A 26 -36.52 3.41 -10.89
N PRO A 27 -36.84 4.61 -10.37
CA PRO A 27 -35.86 5.65 -10.11
C PRO A 27 -34.68 5.11 -9.27
N SER A 28 -33.45 5.30 -9.75
CA SER A 28 -32.28 4.54 -9.28
C SER A 28 -31.99 4.78 -7.82
N GLU A 29 -31.96 6.05 -7.38
CA GLU A 29 -31.71 6.36 -5.98
C GLU A 29 -32.90 6.02 -5.05
N LEU A 30 -34.13 5.90 -5.59
CA LEU A 30 -35.28 5.39 -4.81
C LEU A 30 -35.11 3.91 -4.52
N LEU A 31 -34.80 3.11 -5.55
CA LEU A 31 -34.53 1.70 -5.41
C LEU A 31 -33.32 1.43 -4.52
N TYR A 32 -32.27 2.25 -4.63
CA TYR A 32 -31.10 2.18 -3.74
C TYR A 32 -31.49 2.37 -2.27
N GLY A 33 -32.28 3.42 -1.97
CA GLY A 33 -32.77 3.68 -0.61
C GLY A 33 -33.61 2.53 -0.05
N GLN A 34 -34.43 1.90 -0.90
CA GLN A 34 -35.20 0.70 -0.55
C GLN A 34 -34.33 -0.49 -0.20
N ARG A 35 -33.35 -0.81 -1.06
CA ARG A 35 -32.38 -1.89 -0.82
C ARG A 35 -31.58 -1.66 0.47
N MET A 36 -31.19 -0.42 0.75
CA MET A 36 -30.54 -0.04 2.01
C MET A 36 -31.41 -0.34 3.24
N THR A 37 -32.71 -0.02 3.19
CA THR A 37 -33.65 -0.35 4.27
C THR A 37 -33.77 -1.86 4.47
N ASP A 38 -33.89 -2.63 3.39
CA ASP A 38 -34.04 -4.07 3.46
C ASP A 38 -32.79 -4.74 4.05
N GLU A 39 -31.58 -4.30 3.65
CA GLU A 39 -30.33 -4.77 4.25
C GLU A 39 -30.19 -4.34 5.70
N GLN A 40 -30.54 -3.10 6.04
CA GLN A 40 -30.51 -2.63 7.43
C GLN A 40 -31.41 -3.47 8.33
N ARG A 41 -32.66 -3.74 7.93
CA ARG A 41 -33.59 -4.57 8.72
C ARG A 41 -33.07 -5.98 8.94
N ARG A 42 -32.34 -6.54 7.97
CA ARG A 42 -31.76 -7.88 8.02
C ARG A 42 -30.49 -7.96 8.88
N LEU A 43 -29.70 -6.89 8.91
CA LEU A 43 -28.44 -6.83 9.65
C LEU A 43 -28.63 -6.32 11.08
N PHE A 44 -29.45 -5.30 11.26
CA PHE A 44 -29.67 -4.55 12.49
C PHE A 44 -31.17 -4.31 12.71
N PRO A 45 -31.97 -5.36 13.01
CA PRO A 45 -33.43 -5.24 13.14
C PRO A 45 -33.88 -4.24 14.21
N ASP A 46 -33.06 -4.03 15.24
CA ASP A 46 -33.34 -3.14 16.37
C ASP A 46 -32.67 -1.75 16.22
N ALA A 47 -32.38 -1.33 14.98
CA ALA A 47 -31.74 -0.04 14.72
C ALA A 47 -32.58 1.16 15.19
N SER A 48 -31.90 2.20 15.67
CA SER A 48 -32.52 3.49 15.98
C SER A 48 -33.20 4.09 14.74
N ASP A 49 -34.23 4.91 14.93
CA ASP A 49 -34.85 5.69 13.86
C ASP A 49 -33.81 6.47 13.05
N VAL A 50 -32.82 7.05 13.72
CA VAL A 50 -31.75 7.83 13.11
C VAL A 50 -30.93 6.98 12.14
N LEU A 51 -30.53 5.77 12.54
CA LEU A 51 -29.80 4.84 11.68
C LEU A 51 -30.68 4.34 10.52
N GLN A 52 -31.96 4.06 10.78
CA GLN A 52 -32.92 3.65 9.75
C GLN A 52 -33.10 4.74 8.67
N ILE A 53 -33.27 6.00 9.09
CA ILE A 53 -33.38 7.17 8.21
C ILE A 53 -32.08 7.41 7.44
N ALA A 54 -30.93 7.32 8.10
CA ALA A 54 -29.63 7.47 7.43
C ALA A 54 -29.39 6.36 6.39
N CYS A 55 -29.83 5.12 6.65
CA CYS A 55 -29.78 4.04 5.65
C CYS A 55 -30.65 4.38 4.43
N ARG A 56 -31.92 4.76 4.66
CA ARG A 56 -32.85 5.14 3.59
C ARG A 56 -32.32 6.28 2.74
N GLY A 57 -31.72 7.29 3.38
CA GLY A 57 -31.22 8.51 2.76
C GLY A 57 -29.74 8.50 2.34
N GLN A 58 -29.05 7.36 2.37
CA GLN A 58 -27.60 7.27 2.16
C GLN A 58 -27.11 7.95 0.86
N HIS A 59 -27.91 7.91 -0.20
CA HIS A 59 -27.68 8.57 -1.48
C HIS A 59 -28.86 9.45 -1.93
N ILE A 60 -29.56 10.10 -0.99
CA ILE A 60 -30.69 10.97 -1.33
C ILE A 60 -30.28 12.05 -2.36
N GLU A 61 -31.07 12.24 -3.42
CA GLU A 61 -30.84 13.30 -4.42
C GLU A 61 -29.46 13.25 -5.11
N ARG A 62 -28.77 12.11 -5.09
CA ARG A 62 -27.39 11.99 -5.57
C ARG A 62 -27.21 12.35 -7.05
N TRP A 63 -28.21 12.11 -7.90
CA TRP A 63 -28.18 12.45 -9.34
C TRP A 63 -28.07 13.96 -9.61
N THR A 64 -28.43 14.81 -8.64
CA THR A 64 -28.37 16.28 -8.77
C THR A 64 -26.94 16.83 -8.82
N LEU A 65 -25.94 16.02 -8.43
CA LEU A 65 -24.53 16.40 -8.48
C LEU A 65 -23.72 15.34 -9.25
N PRO A 66 -23.75 15.36 -10.60
CA PRO A 66 -23.10 14.36 -11.42
C PRO A 66 -21.57 14.39 -11.27
N ARG A 67 -20.91 13.22 -11.41
CA ARG A 67 -19.44 13.11 -11.32
C ARG A 67 -18.72 14.01 -12.31
N SER A 68 -19.30 14.25 -13.49
CA SER A 68 -18.74 15.13 -14.54
C SER A 68 -18.62 16.60 -14.12
N ALA A 69 -19.26 17.03 -13.02
CA ALA A 69 -19.14 18.39 -12.49
C ALA A 69 -17.79 18.67 -11.78
N PHE A 70 -16.92 17.67 -11.63
CA PHE A 70 -15.63 17.78 -10.93
C PHE A 70 -14.48 17.33 -11.85
N PRO A 71 -13.24 17.85 -11.66
CA PRO A 71 -12.08 17.44 -12.46
C PRO A 71 -11.85 15.92 -12.48
N GLU A 72 -11.27 15.41 -13.55
CA GLU A 72 -10.87 14.01 -13.63
C GLU A 72 -9.77 13.64 -12.62
N GLY A 73 -9.52 12.35 -12.46
CA GLY A 73 -8.51 11.84 -11.55
C GLY A 73 -8.95 11.76 -10.09
N ARG A 74 -8.01 11.29 -9.24
CA ARG A 74 -8.26 10.97 -7.84
C ARG A 74 -8.65 12.19 -6.99
N PRO A 75 -8.00 13.37 -7.09
CA PRO A 75 -8.37 14.53 -6.28
C PRO A 75 -9.80 14.99 -6.53
N GLY A 76 -10.21 15.14 -7.80
CA GLY A 76 -11.58 15.54 -8.15
C GLY A 76 -12.63 14.51 -7.74
N TYR A 77 -12.31 13.21 -7.81
CA TYR A 77 -13.19 12.17 -7.28
C TYR A 77 -13.40 12.28 -5.76
N LEU A 78 -12.34 12.56 -5.00
CA LEU A 78 -12.43 12.69 -3.54
C LEU A 78 -13.24 13.92 -3.14
N GLN A 79 -13.05 15.05 -3.82
CA GLN A 79 -13.84 16.27 -3.63
C GLN A 79 -15.33 16.02 -3.91
N TRP A 80 -15.63 15.37 -5.02
CA TRP A 80 -17.01 15.01 -5.36
C TRP A 80 -17.65 14.10 -4.30
N ARG A 81 -16.94 13.07 -3.82
CA ARG A 81 -17.44 12.18 -2.76
C ARG A 81 -17.69 12.92 -1.44
N GLN A 82 -16.82 13.85 -1.07
CA GLN A 82 -16.99 14.65 0.14
C GLN A 82 -18.22 15.55 0.04
N GLU A 83 -18.39 16.25 -1.09
CA GLU A 83 -19.54 17.13 -1.30
C GLU A 83 -20.86 16.36 -1.38
N GLN A 84 -20.88 15.18 -2.02
CA GLN A 84 -22.03 14.27 -2.01
C GLN A 84 -22.44 13.93 -0.57
N GLY A 85 -21.49 13.47 0.26
CA GLY A 85 -21.76 13.14 1.66
C GLY A 85 -22.32 14.33 2.46
N ARG A 86 -21.77 15.53 2.26
CA ARG A 86 -22.27 16.76 2.90
C ARG A 86 -23.70 17.08 2.49
N ARG A 87 -24.03 17.01 1.19
CA ARG A 87 -25.38 17.30 0.68
C ARG A 87 -26.41 16.30 1.17
N HIS A 88 -26.11 15.00 1.15
CA HIS A 88 -27.00 13.97 1.68
C HIS A 88 -27.28 14.19 3.16
N ALA A 89 -26.22 14.44 3.94
CA ALA A 89 -26.31 14.72 5.37
C ALA A 89 -27.23 15.90 5.69
N GLU A 90 -27.06 17.02 4.98
CA GLU A 90 -27.93 18.19 5.16
C GLU A 90 -29.36 17.93 4.73
N ARG A 91 -29.58 17.25 3.60
CA ARG A 91 -30.93 16.99 3.08
C ARG A 91 -31.72 16.07 3.99
N VAL A 92 -31.13 14.96 4.44
CA VAL A 92 -31.78 14.02 5.36
C VAL A 92 -32.11 14.71 6.68
N ALA A 93 -31.20 15.51 7.22
CA ALA A 93 -31.47 16.18 8.46
C ALA A 93 -32.55 17.26 8.38
N ALA A 94 -32.67 17.97 7.25
CA ALA A 94 -33.79 18.87 7.01
C ALA A 94 -35.13 18.10 7.01
N ILE A 95 -35.17 16.93 6.35
CA ILE A 95 -36.34 16.05 6.37
C ILE A 95 -36.66 15.57 7.80
N MET A 96 -35.64 15.22 8.59
CA MET A 96 -35.83 14.84 9.99
C MET A 96 -36.38 16.00 10.84
N ALA A 97 -35.92 17.23 10.61
CA ALA A 97 -36.45 18.40 11.29
C ALA A 97 -37.94 18.63 10.96
N GLU A 98 -38.31 18.51 9.69
CA GLU A 98 -39.71 18.60 9.22
C GLU A 98 -40.60 17.51 9.81
N ALA A 99 -40.06 16.30 10.01
CA ALA A 99 -40.75 15.19 10.66
C ALA A 99 -40.79 15.28 12.20
N GLY A 100 -40.15 16.30 12.80
CA GLY A 100 -40.20 16.59 14.23
C GLY A 100 -39.10 15.94 15.09
N TYR A 101 -38.02 15.44 14.49
CA TYR A 101 -36.87 14.91 15.25
C TYR A 101 -36.07 16.04 15.91
N PRO A 102 -35.56 15.85 17.14
CA PRO A 102 -34.75 16.83 17.84
C PRO A 102 -33.41 17.08 17.13
N GLU A 103 -32.80 18.23 17.40
CA GLU A 103 -31.52 18.64 16.78
C GLU A 103 -30.39 17.62 17.01
N ALA A 104 -30.37 16.94 18.16
CA ALA A 104 -29.39 15.90 18.47
C ALA A 104 -29.44 14.73 17.47
N ASP A 105 -30.65 14.29 17.10
CA ASP A 105 -30.85 13.19 16.16
C ASP A 105 -30.47 13.60 14.73
N GLN A 106 -30.78 14.86 14.37
CA GLN A 106 -30.35 15.44 13.10
C GLN A 106 -28.82 15.54 13.00
N ALA A 107 -28.14 15.91 14.09
CA ALA A 107 -26.69 15.95 14.16
C ALA A 107 -26.07 14.54 14.03
N GLN A 108 -26.67 13.54 14.69
CA GLN A 108 -26.26 12.14 14.55
C GLN A 108 -26.46 11.63 13.12
N ALA A 109 -27.57 11.95 12.45
CA ALA A 109 -27.76 11.59 11.04
C ALA A 109 -26.69 12.20 10.12
N ARG A 110 -26.27 13.46 10.36
CA ARG A 110 -25.16 14.06 9.62
C ARG A 110 -23.85 13.31 9.84
N LYS A 111 -23.55 12.95 11.09
CA LYS A 111 -22.36 12.16 11.43
C LYS A 111 -22.33 10.82 10.70
N LEU A 112 -23.47 10.11 10.70
CA LEU A 112 -23.67 8.85 9.99
C LEU A 112 -23.46 8.98 8.48
N LEU A 113 -24.12 9.94 7.84
CA LEU A 113 -24.06 10.11 6.37
C LEU A 113 -22.70 10.61 5.87
N THR A 114 -21.97 11.37 6.71
CA THR A 114 -20.59 11.79 6.44
C THR A 114 -19.53 10.80 6.90
N LYS A 115 -19.93 9.64 7.47
CA LYS A 115 -19.03 8.56 7.94
C LYS A 115 -18.01 9.00 8.99
N GLN A 116 -18.36 10.01 9.78
CA GLN A 116 -17.47 10.52 10.82
C GLN A 116 -17.42 9.57 12.01
N GLY A 117 -16.29 8.89 12.19
CA GLY A 117 -16.11 7.95 13.29
C GLY A 117 -16.30 6.48 12.93
N ILE A 118 -16.24 6.10 11.65
CA ILE A 118 -16.11 4.70 11.23
C ILE A 118 -15.04 3.99 12.09
N LYS A 119 -15.29 2.72 12.45
CA LYS A 119 -14.50 1.90 13.39
C LYS A 119 -14.52 2.32 14.87
N ARG A 120 -15.08 3.48 15.20
CA ARG A 120 -15.10 4.01 16.58
C ARG A 120 -16.51 4.21 17.13
N ASP A 121 -17.45 4.57 16.26
CA ASP A 121 -18.85 4.76 16.58
C ASP A 121 -19.68 3.55 16.08
N PRO A 122 -20.42 2.84 16.96
CA PRO A 122 -21.18 1.65 16.60
C PRO A 122 -22.24 1.89 15.52
N GLU A 123 -22.94 3.02 15.53
CA GLU A 123 -23.99 3.29 14.52
C GLU A 123 -23.38 3.69 13.18
N VAL A 124 -22.27 4.44 13.18
CA VAL A 124 -21.52 4.74 11.94
C VAL A 124 -21.00 3.46 11.33
N GLN A 125 -20.49 2.54 12.16
CA GLN A 125 -20.04 1.23 11.71
C GLN A 125 -21.19 0.38 11.17
N ALA A 126 -22.33 0.36 11.85
CA ALA A 126 -23.52 -0.36 11.38
C ALA A 126 -23.99 0.15 10.01
N LEU A 127 -24.04 1.47 9.81
CA LEU A 127 -24.38 2.04 8.52
C LEU A 127 -23.38 1.65 7.42
N GLU A 128 -22.07 1.63 7.71
CA GLU A 128 -21.08 1.20 6.72
C GLU A 128 -21.19 -0.29 6.39
N ASP A 129 -21.52 -1.13 7.38
CA ASP A 129 -21.80 -2.56 7.16
C ASP A 129 -23.01 -2.75 6.24
N VAL A 130 -24.11 -2.00 6.46
CA VAL A 130 -25.28 -1.99 5.57
C VAL A 130 -24.91 -1.58 4.15
N ILE A 131 -24.09 -0.53 3.99
CA ILE A 131 -23.62 -0.09 2.67
C ILE A 131 -22.83 -1.19 1.96
N CYS A 132 -21.92 -1.85 2.67
CA CYS A 132 -21.09 -2.91 2.08
C CYS A 132 -21.94 -4.12 1.67
N PHE A 133 -22.89 -4.55 2.50
CA PHE A 133 -23.81 -5.64 2.15
C PHE A 133 -24.74 -5.27 0.98
N THR A 134 -25.25 -4.04 0.96
CA THR A 134 -26.07 -3.53 -0.15
C THR A 134 -25.28 -3.54 -1.45
N PHE A 135 -24.03 -3.08 -1.42
CA PHE A 135 -23.13 -3.11 -2.57
C PHE A 135 -22.86 -4.54 -3.05
N ILE A 136 -22.46 -5.45 -2.15
CA ILE A 136 -22.12 -6.84 -2.49
C ILE A 136 -23.33 -7.56 -3.09
N ARG A 137 -24.52 -7.42 -2.51
CA ARG A 137 -25.71 -8.13 -2.99
C ARG A 137 -26.24 -7.61 -4.32
N TRP A 138 -26.36 -6.28 -4.45
CA TRP A 138 -27.15 -5.70 -5.54
C TRP A 138 -26.32 -5.12 -6.67
N TYR A 139 -25.08 -4.72 -6.40
CA TYR A 139 -24.31 -3.89 -7.33
C TYR A 139 -22.98 -4.52 -7.76
N LEU A 140 -22.40 -5.39 -6.94
CA LEU A 140 -21.08 -5.97 -7.23
C LEU A 140 -21.08 -6.80 -8.52
N GLY A 141 -22.15 -7.55 -8.79
CA GLY A 141 -22.29 -8.38 -9.99
C GLY A 141 -22.18 -7.60 -11.30
N ASP A 142 -22.91 -6.48 -11.41
CA ASP A 142 -22.86 -5.61 -12.60
C ASP A 142 -21.66 -4.65 -12.61
N PHE A 143 -21.08 -4.41 -11.44
CA PHE A 143 -19.92 -3.55 -11.27
C PHE A 143 -18.62 -4.26 -11.68
N ALA A 144 -18.45 -5.53 -11.31
CA ALA A 144 -17.20 -6.27 -11.49
C ALA A 144 -16.76 -6.37 -12.97
N PRO A 145 -17.62 -6.72 -13.95
CA PRO A 145 -17.24 -6.79 -15.36
C PRO A 145 -16.82 -5.44 -15.97
N LYS A 146 -17.15 -4.32 -15.33
CA LYS A 146 -16.81 -2.96 -15.77
C LYS A 146 -15.46 -2.49 -15.25
N GLN A 147 -14.80 -3.27 -14.39
CA GLN A 147 -13.50 -2.93 -13.83
C GLN A 147 -12.38 -3.68 -14.56
N PRO A 148 -11.21 -3.05 -14.80
CA PRO A 148 -10.01 -3.79 -15.17
C PRO A 148 -9.67 -4.83 -14.10
N ASP A 149 -9.28 -6.04 -14.51
CA ASP A 149 -9.02 -7.18 -13.61
C ASP A 149 -8.11 -6.83 -12.43
N HIS A 150 -7.06 -6.04 -12.67
CA HIS A 150 -6.11 -5.62 -11.63
C HIS A 150 -6.70 -4.67 -10.57
N LYS A 151 -7.86 -4.05 -10.82
CA LYS A 151 -8.51 -3.13 -9.86
C LYS A 151 -9.53 -3.82 -8.97
N LEU A 152 -10.14 -4.90 -9.42
CA LEU A 152 -11.21 -5.57 -8.68
C LEU A 152 -10.74 -6.08 -7.31
N PRO A 153 -9.58 -6.78 -7.16
CA PRO A 153 -9.10 -7.22 -5.84
C PRO A 153 -8.97 -6.06 -4.85
N ARG A 154 -8.40 -4.93 -5.28
CA ARG A 154 -8.23 -3.73 -4.45
C ARG A 154 -9.56 -3.11 -4.03
N ILE A 155 -10.61 -3.21 -4.86
CA ILE A 155 -11.94 -2.71 -4.52
C ILE A 155 -12.58 -3.61 -3.46
N ILE A 156 -12.50 -4.93 -3.64
CA ILE A 156 -13.01 -5.90 -2.66
C ILE A 156 -12.29 -5.77 -1.32
N GLU A 157 -10.96 -5.68 -1.34
CA GLU A 157 -10.14 -5.42 -0.15
C GLU A 157 -10.60 -4.16 0.59
N LYS A 158 -10.81 -3.06 -0.13
CA LYS A 158 -11.29 -1.80 0.46
C LYS A 158 -12.71 -1.89 0.99
N THR A 159 -13.58 -2.69 0.38
CA THR A 159 -14.92 -2.96 0.90
C THR A 159 -14.82 -3.73 2.21
N ALA A 160 -14.09 -4.85 2.22
CA ALA A 160 -13.90 -5.66 3.42
C ALA A 160 -13.26 -4.87 4.58
N ARG A 161 -12.24 -4.05 4.31
CA ARG A 161 -11.55 -3.23 5.34
C ARG A 161 -12.48 -2.27 6.08
N LYS A 162 -13.55 -1.78 5.45
CA LYS A 162 -14.49 -0.86 6.11
C LYS A 162 -15.49 -1.56 7.01
N MET A 163 -15.75 -2.84 6.76
CA MET A 163 -16.73 -3.63 7.49
C MET A 163 -16.26 -4.02 8.90
N SER A 164 -17.18 -4.22 9.83
CA SER A 164 -16.89 -4.81 11.14
C SER A 164 -16.38 -6.26 11.00
N PRO A 165 -15.66 -6.80 12.00
CA PRO A 165 -15.32 -8.23 12.03
C PRO A 165 -16.55 -9.12 11.87
N GLU A 166 -17.65 -8.81 12.55
CA GLU A 166 -18.90 -9.54 12.51
C GLU A 166 -19.54 -9.52 11.12
N ALA A 167 -19.56 -8.34 10.48
CA ALA A 167 -20.06 -8.16 9.12
C ALA A 167 -19.22 -8.94 8.10
N ARG A 168 -17.88 -8.93 8.22
CA ARG A 168 -17.01 -9.72 7.33
C ARG A 168 -17.24 -11.22 7.49
N ALA A 169 -17.30 -11.70 8.74
CA ALA A 169 -17.58 -13.10 9.03
C ALA A 169 -18.96 -13.53 8.48
N ARG A 170 -19.96 -12.65 8.58
CA ARG A 170 -21.29 -12.90 8.00
C ARG A 170 -21.26 -12.89 6.47
N ALA A 171 -20.55 -11.97 5.83
CA ALA A 171 -20.44 -11.91 4.38
C ALA A 171 -19.86 -13.20 3.80
N LEU A 172 -18.86 -13.79 4.44
CA LEU A 172 -18.30 -15.09 4.06
C LEU A 172 -19.28 -16.27 4.16
N ARG A 173 -20.31 -16.17 5.00
CA ARG A 173 -21.34 -17.22 5.13
C ARG A 173 -22.50 -17.02 4.16
N GLU A 174 -22.73 -15.78 3.76
CA GLU A 174 -23.95 -15.39 3.06
C GLU A 174 -23.77 -15.22 1.55
N PHE A 175 -22.58 -14.80 1.14
CA PHE A 175 -22.25 -14.62 -0.26
C PHE A 175 -21.28 -15.72 -0.70
N ASP A 176 -21.46 -16.22 -1.91
CA ASP A 176 -20.51 -17.11 -2.57
C ASP A 176 -19.31 -16.31 -3.06
N ILE A 177 -18.46 -15.89 -2.10
CA ILE A 177 -17.27 -15.08 -2.36
C ILE A 177 -16.17 -16.02 -2.85
N PRO A 178 -15.64 -15.86 -4.08
CA PRO A 178 -14.53 -16.65 -4.57
C PRO A 178 -13.36 -16.66 -3.59
N GLU A 179 -12.68 -17.79 -3.46
CA GLU A 179 -11.61 -17.98 -2.47
C GLU A 179 -10.52 -16.89 -2.55
N ALA A 180 -10.16 -16.47 -3.77
CA ALA A 180 -9.21 -15.39 -4.03
C ALA A 180 -9.60 -14.04 -3.38
N PHE A 181 -10.90 -13.83 -3.09
CA PHE A 181 -11.42 -12.65 -2.43
C PHE A 181 -11.83 -12.90 -0.97
N ALA A 182 -12.17 -14.14 -0.62
CA ALA A 182 -12.56 -14.53 0.73
C ALA A 182 -11.47 -14.18 1.75
N ALA A 183 -10.19 -14.27 1.36
CA ALA A 183 -9.06 -13.89 2.20
C ALA A 183 -9.11 -12.41 2.67
N TYR A 184 -9.72 -11.49 1.90
CA TYR A 184 -9.89 -10.09 2.35
C TYR A 184 -10.94 -9.94 3.47
N PHE A 185 -11.90 -10.85 3.56
CA PHE A 185 -12.95 -10.87 4.58
C PHE A 185 -12.56 -11.74 5.78
N ARG A 186 -11.69 -12.74 5.60
CA ARG A 186 -11.14 -13.53 6.70
C ARG A 186 -10.14 -12.67 7.44
N ASP A 187 -10.61 -12.12 8.56
CA ASP A 187 -9.78 -11.32 9.42
C ASP A 187 -8.78 -12.24 10.14
N GLU A 188 -7.49 -12.16 9.79
CA GLU A 188 -6.41 -12.50 10.72
C GLU A 188 -6.23 -11.41 11.80
N GLY A 189 -6.99 -10.31 11.72
CA GLY A 189 -6.93 -9.12 12.58
C GLY A 189 -7.49 -9.28 14.00
N THR A 190 -7.80 -10.48 14.48
CA THR A 190 -8.06 -10.70 15.93
C THR A 190 -6.78 -10.98 16.72
N ALA A 191 -5.65 -11.19 16.04
CA ALA A 191 -4.35 -11.22 16.69
C ALA A 191 -3.65 -9.89 16.42
N GLU A 192 -3.49 -9.08 17.48
CA GLU A 192 -2.82 -7.78 17.40
C GLU A 192 -1.40 -7.95 16.85
N GLY A 193 -1.05 -7.12 15.87
CA GLY A 193 0.30 -6.96 15.38
C GLY A 193 0.81 -7.97 14.35
N HIS A 194 2.05 -7.74 13.93
CA HIS A 194 2.77 -8.59 13.00
C HIS A 194 3.19 -9.91 13.66
N ASP A 195 3.21 -11.01 12.89
CA ASP A 195 3.61 -12.34 13.36
C ASP A 195 5.03 -12.73 12.93
N ALA A 196 5.48 -12.22 11.77
CA ALA A 196 6.84 -12.36 11.28
C ALA A 196 7.25 -11.17 10.40
N ALA A 197 8.55 -10.90 10.35
CA ALA A 197 9.16 -10.06 9.34
C ALA A 197 9.72 -10.95 8.23
N VAL A 198 9.51 -10.58 6.97
CA VAL A 198 9.96 -11.37 5.82
C VAL A 198 10.80 -10.49 4.90
N ILE A 199 12.08 -10.83 4.75
CA ILE A 199 12.99 -10.17 3.82
C ILE A 199 12.82 -10.82 2.45
N VAL A 200 12.42 -10.03 1.46
CA VAL A 200 12.08 -10.54 0.12
C VAL A 200 13.06 -10.04 -0.93
N SER A 201 13.56 -10.94 -1.77
CA SER A 201 14.39 -10.62 -2.94
C SER A 201 13.74 -11.02 -4.26
N HIS A 202 14.13 -10.39 -5.37
CA HIS A 202 13.62 -10.74 -6.70
C HIS A 202 14.08 -12.14 -7.14
N GLY A 203 15.31 -12.48 -6.80
CA GLY A 203 16.07 -13.54 -7.44
C GLY A 203 16.53 -13.17 -8.85
N GLN A 204 17.39 -14.01 -9.41
CA GLN A 204 18.02 -13.94 -10.72
C GLN A 204 17.68 -15.20 -11.52
N PRO A 205 17.71 -15.16 -12.86
CA PRO A 205 17.62 -16.37 -13.68
C PRO A 205 18.71 -17.38 -13.28
N GLY A 206 18.38 -18.66 -13.26
CA GLY A 206 19.32 -19.72 -12.87
C GLY A 206 18.77 -20.59 -11.74
N ASP A 207 19.67 -21.24 -11.00
CA ASP A 207 19.31 -22.06 -9.85
C ASP A 207 18.81 -21.18 -8.69
N PRO A 208 17.56 -21.35 -8.22
CA PRO A 208 17.02 -20.57 -7.13
C PRO A 208 17.51 -21.02 -5.74
N GLU A 209 18.08 -22.22 -5.58
CA GLU A 209 18.48 -22.74 -4.26
C GLU A 209 19.55 -21.88 -3.56
N PRO A 210 20.69 -21.55 -4.20
CA PRO A 210 21.71 -20.69 -3.59
C PRO A 210 21.16 -19.30 -3.23
N GLN A 211 20.22 -18.79 -4.02
CA GLN A 211 19.61 -17.49 -3.81
C GLN A 211 18.64 -17.50 -2.62
N GLN A 212 17.89 -18.59 -2.45
CA GLN A 212 17.04 -18.81 -1.28
C GLN A 212 17.90 -18.96 -0.01
N GLN A 213 19.00 -19.70 -0.07
CA GLN A 213 19.93 -19.82 1.06
C GLN A 213 20.56 -18.47 1.43
N ALA A 214 20.92 -17.65 0.44
CA ALA A 214 21.50 -16.33 0.69
C ALA A 214 20.51 -15.38 1.39
N ILE A 215 19.24 -15.36 0.99
CA ILE A 215 18.23 -14.51 1.63
C ILE A 215 17.84 -15.02 3.01
N GLU A 216 17.84 -16.34 3.23
CA GLU A 216 17.67 -16.95 4.55
C GLU A 216 18.83 -16.63 5.50
N ALA A 217 20.07 -16.66 4.99
CA ALA A 217 21.25 -16.27 5.75
C ALA A 217 21.16 -14.79 6.17
N LEU A 218 20.79 -13.89 5.25
CA LEU A 218 20.55 -12.48 5.58
C LEU A 218 19.45 -12.31 6.64
N ALA A 219 18.34 -13.04 6.51
CA ALA A 219 17.27 -13.01 7.51
C ALA A 219 17.75 -13.49 8.89
N ALA A 220 18.62 -14.51 8.94
CA ALA A 220 19.21 -15.00 10.18
C ALA A 220 20.17 -13.97 10.81
N GLU A 221 20.93 -13.22 10.02
CA GLU A 221 21.75 -12.09 10.51
C GLU A 221 20.86 -10.99 11.11
N VAL A 222 19.82 -10.57 10.39
CA VAL A 222 18.85 -9.55 10.84
C VAL A 222 18.13 -9.99 12.12
N ALA A 223 17.77 -11.27 12.24
CA ALA A 223 17.13 -11.82 13.42
C ALA A 223 17.97 -11.65 14.70
N ARG A 224 19.31 -11.67 14.61
CA ARG A 224 20.19 -11.48 15.78
C ARG A 224 20.07 -10.08 16.38
N HIS A 225 19.71 -9.09 15.56
CA HIS A 225 19.44 -7.72 16.00
C HIS A 225 17.99 -7.53 16.48
N LEU A 226 17.12 -8.53 16.31
CA LEU A 226 15.70 -8.46 16.65
C LEU A 226 15.29 -9.60 17.59
N PRO A 227 15.82 -9.65 18.82
CA PRO A 227 15.46 -10.69 19.78
C PRO A 227 13.94 -10.70 20.00
N GLY A 228 13.35 -11.90 19.92
CA GLY A 228 11.92 -12.11 20.10
C GLY A 228 11.04 -11.92 18.85
N LEU A 229 11.60 -11.50 17.71
CA LEU A 229 10.87 -11.43 16.44
C LEU A 229 11.24 -12.63 15.55
N THR A 230 10.23 -13.16 14.87
CA THR A 230 10.45 -14.14 13.79
C THR A 230 10.86 -13.39 12.54
N VAL A 231 12.05 -13.66 11.99
CA VAL A 231 12.51 -13.11 10.71
C VAL A 231 12.76 -14.26 9.73
N ARG A 232 12.23 -14.14 8.51
CA ARG A 232 12.37 -15.15 7.44
C ARG A 232 12.89 -14.50 6.16
N GLY A 233 13.52 -15.30 5.30
CA GLY A 233 13.98 -14.86 3.97
C GLY A 233 13.23 -15.60 2.87
N ALA A 234 12.87 -14.91 1.80
CA ALA A 234 12.26 -15.53 0.62
C ALA A 234 12.73 -14.86 -0.67
N THR A 235 13.20 -15.66 -1.63
CA THR A 235 13.47 -15.20 -2.99
C THR A 235 12.29 -15.52 -3.89
N LEU A 236 11.88 -14.54 -4.70
CA LEU A 236 10.78 -14.70 -5.65
C LEU A 236 11.13 -15.62 -6.83
N ALA A 237 12.39 -16.01 -6.98
CA ALA A 237 12.81 -17.04 -7.92
C ALA A 237 12.53 -18.48 -7.43
N MET A 238 12.36 -18.69 -6.12
CA MET A 238 12.10 -20.00 -5.53
C MET A 238 10.59 -20.27 -5.48
N PRO A 239 10.08 -21.28 -6.22
CA PRO A 239 8.66 -21.62 -6.17
C PRO A 239 8.20 -21.95 -4.74
N GLY A 240 7.11 -21.33 -4.30
CA GLY A 240 6.52 -21.58 -2.98
C GLY A 240 7.24 -20.94 -1.79
N ALA A 241 8.43 -20.36 -1.95
CA ALA A 241 9.17 -19.74 -0.84
C ALA A 241 8.39 -18.57 -0.22
N LEU A 242 7.77 -17.72 -1.05
CA LEU A 242 6.95 -16.61 -0.55
C LEU A 242 5.74 -17.12 0.26
N GLN A 243 5.01 -18.12 -0.25
CA GLN A 243 3.89 -18.76 0.44
C GLN A 243 4.31 -19.35 1.79
N ALA A 244 5.47 -20.02 1.85
CA ALA A 244 5.96 -20.62 3.08
C ALA A 244 6.42 -19.56 4.11
N ALA A 245 6.95 -18.42 3.64
CA ALA A 245 7.51 -17.40 4.50
C ALA A 245 6.48 -16.42 5.04
N THR A 246 5.42 -16.09 4.27
CA THR A 246 4.50 -14.98 4.57
C THR A 246 3.11 -15.41 5.02
N THR A 247 2.47 -14.56 5.83
CA THR A 247 1.05 -14.57 6.21
C THR A 247 0.46 -13.19 5.94
N SER A 248 -0.86 -13.03 6.08
CA SER A 248 -1.47 -11.70 5.96
C SER A 248 -1.09 -10.73 7.09
N ARG A 249 -0.41 -11.20 8.13
CA ARG A 249 0.13 -10.38 9.22
C ARG A 249 1.61 -10.08 9.08
N SER A 250 2.28 -10.66 8.08
CA SER A 250 3.71 -10.47 7.89
C SER A 250 4.08 -9.03 7.52
N LEU A 251 5.19 -8.55 8.06
CA LEU A 251 5.86 -7.32 7.66
C LEU A 251 6.93 -7.65 6.61
N VAL A 252 6.74 -7.21 5.37
CA VAL A 252 7.59 -7.57 4.23
C VAL A 252 8.60 -6.46 3.97
N TYR A 253 9.90 -6.75 4.13
CA TYR A 253 11.01 -5.86 3.80
C TYR A 253 11.61 -6.20 2.43
N PRO A 254 11.41 -5.39 1.38
CA PRO A 254 11.92 -5.70 0.05
C PRO A 254 13.40 -5.30 -0.13
N MET A 255 14.24 -6.25 -0.53
CA MET A 255 15.64 -6.01 -0.93
C MET A 255 15.74 -5.45 -2.36
N PHE A 256 15.07 -4.32 -2.61
CA PHE A 256 15.04 -3.62 -3.90
C PHE A 256 15.66 -2.23 -3.80
N MET A 257 16.23 -1.74 -4.88
CA MET A 257 16.87 -0.42 -4.90
C MET A 257 15.89 0.75 -5.10
N ALA A 258 14.69 0.49 -5.60
CA ALA A 258 13.72 1.55 -5.89
C ALA A 258 12.29 1.14 -5.57
N GLU A 259 11.50 2.14 -5.20
CA GLU A 259 10.04 2.03 -5.26
C GLU A 259 9.56 2.07 -6.72
N GLY A 260 8.41 1.47 -7.00
CA GLY A 260 7.81 1.58 -8.32
C GLY A 260 6.74 0.53 -8.59
N TRP A 261 6.59 0.18 -9.87
CA TRP A 261 5.62 -0.82 -10.31
C TRP A 261 5.75 -2.14 -9.54
N PHE A 262 6.97 -2.57 -9.23
CA PHE A 262 7.17 -3.83 -8.54
C PHE A 262 6.68 -3.80 -7.08
N THR A 263 7.15 -2.84 -6.26
CA THR A 263 6.70 -2.71 -4.86
C THR A 263 5.23 -2.31 -4.75
N GLY A 264 4.70 -1.57 -5.71
CA GLY A 264 3.32 -1.04 -5.67
C GLY A 264 2.25 -1.91 -6.33
N ILE A 265 2.63 -2.84 -7.22
CA ILE A 265 1.68 -3.66 -7.99
C ILE A 265 2.08 -5.15 -7.96
N GLU A 266 3.28 -5.49 -8.40
CA GLU A 266 3.66 -6.90 -8.62
C GLU A 266 3.91 -7.68 -7.33
N LEU A 267 4.62 -7.10 -6.35
CA LEU A 267 4.84 -7.73 -5.05
C LEU A 267 3.51 -7.92 -4.29
N PRO A 268 2.60 -6.92 -4.20
CA PRO A 268 1.25 -7.14 -3.67
C PRO A 268 0.47 -8.26 -4.37
N ARG A 269 0.55 -8.34 -5.71
CA ARG A 269 -0.09 -9.41 -6.49
C ARG A 269 0.46 -10.77 -6.08
N ARG A 270 1.79 -10.92 -6.01
CA ARG A 270 2.45 -12.17 -5.60
C ARG A 270 2.15 -12.55 -4.15
N LEU A 271 2.08 -11.59 -3.23
CA LEU A 271 1.68 -11.84 -1.84
C LEU A 271 0.23 -12.33 -1.76
N THR A 272 -0.67 -11.78 -2.56
CA THR A 272 -2.06 -12.26 -2.66
C THR A 272 -2.10 -13.70 -3.19
N GLU A 273 -1.35 -14.01 -4.24
CA GLU A 273 -1.23 -15.37 -4.78
C GLU A 273 -0.60 -16.35 -3.78
N ALA A 274 0.30 -15.85 -2.94
CA ALA A 274 0.95 -16.59 -1.86
C ALA A 274 0.05 -16.77 -0.60
N GLY A 275 -1.22 -16.35 -0.65
CA GLY A 275 -2.15 -16.44 0.48
C GLY A 275 -1.95 -15.39 1.57
N ALA A 276 -1.18 -14.33 1.30
CA ALA A 276 -0.84 -13.26 2.23
C ALA A 276 -1.33 -11.85 1.78
N PRO A 277 -2.61 -11.66 1.38
CA PRO A 277 -3.11 -10.38 0.88
C PRO A 277 -3.03 -9.21 1.88
N GLY A 278 -2.97 -9.48 3.18
CA GLY A 278 -2.87 -8.46 4.22
C GLY A 278 -1.44 -8.00 4.55
N ALA A 279 -0.42 -8.69 4.01
CA ALA A 279 0.98 -8.45 4.38
C ALA A 279 1.38 -6.99 4.15
N HIS A 280 2.05 -6.39 5.13
CA HIS A 280 2.46 -4.99 5.07
C HIS A 280 3.83 -4.86 4.42
N ILE A 281 3.90 -4.27 3.23
CA ILE A 281 5.17 -4.01 2.54
C ILE A 281 5.78 -2.70 3.07
N THR A 282 7.00 -2.76 3.59
CA THR A 282 7.76 -1.59 4.05
C THR A 282 8.42 -0.86 2.89
N ARG A 283 9.12 0.24 3.20
CA ARG A 283 10.07 0.83 2.26
C ARG A 283 11.11 -0.22 1.83
N PRO A 284 11.50 -0.23 0.55
CA PRO A 284 12.56 -1.12 0.08
C PRO A 284 13.94 -0.63 0.53
N PHE A 285 14.92 -1.53 0.51
CA PHE A 285 16.32 -1.27 0.91
C PHE A 285 16.91 0.03 0.34
N GLY A 286 16.71 0.30 -0.95
CA GLY A 286 17.24 1.49 -1.61
C GLY A 286 16.60 2.82 -1.19
N ALA A 287 15.45 2.76 -0.52
CA ALA A 287 14.74 3.92 0.04
C ALA A 287 14.78 3.91 1.58
N ASP A 288 15.62 3.06 2.17
CA ASP A 288 15.82 3.02 3.62
C ASP A 288 16.52 4.32 4.09
N PRO A 289 15.98 5.04 5.08
CA PRO A 289 16.58 6.28 5.56
C PRO A 289 17.99 6.09 6.16
N GLY A 290 18.37 4.86 6.54
CA GLY A 290 19.71 4.55 7.03
C GLY A 290 20.75 4.32 5.93
N LEU A 291 20.33 4.18 4.67
CA LEU A 291 21.24 3.84 3.57
C LEU A 291 22.31 4.92 3.28
N PRO A 292 21.98 6.23 3.26
CA PRO A 292 23.00 7.26 3.05
C PRO A 292 24.14 7.20 4.08
N ASP A 293 23.79 7.05 5.37
CA ASP A 293 24.77 6.97 6.45
C ASP A 293 25.66 5.74 6.33
N LEU A 294 25.09 4.60 5.92
CA LEU A 294 25.84 3.37 5.65
C LEU A 294 26.86 3.59 4.53
N ILE A 295 26.46 4.20 3.41
CA ILE A 295 27.35 4.51 2.29
C ILE A 295 28.49 5.43 2.73
N ILE A 296 28.18 6.49 3.46
CA ILE A 296 29.17 7.44 4.00
C ILE A 296 30.17 6.69 4.87
N ALA A 297 29.69 5.87 5.80
CA ALA A 297 30.55 5.12 6.71
C ALA A 297 31.49 4.16 5.97
N LYS A 298 30.99 3.39 4.98
CA LYS A 298 31.84 2.45 4.21
C LYS A 298 32.87 3.18 3.37
N ALA A 299 32.49 4.25 2.68
CA ALA A 299 33.40 5.03 1.87
C ALA A 299 34.47 5.73 2.72
N HIS A 300 34.09 6.34 3.84
CA HIS A 300 35.05 7.00 4.75
C HIS A 300 35.97 6.00 5.44
N GLN A 301 35.49 4.80 5.78
CA GLN A 301 36.33 3.72 6.30
C GLN A 301 37.41 3.33 5.29
N ALA A 302 37.04 3.17 4.02
CA ALA A 302 37.98 2.84 2.95
C ALA A 302 38.96 4.00 2.65
N ALA A 303 38.49 5.25 2.68
CA ALA A 303 39.33 6.42 2.56
C ALA A 303 40.39 6.48 3.66
N LYS A 304 39.99 6.22 4.91
CA LYS A 304 40.89 6.20 6.07
C LYS A 304 41.97 5.13 5.93
N GLN A 305 41.65 3.96 5.37
CA GLN A 305 42.62 2.91 5.09
C GLN A 305 43.67 3.33 4.06
N GLN A 306 43.31 4.25 3.15
CA GLN A 306 44.23 4.87 2.19
C GLN A 306 44.92 6.13 2.73
N GLY A 307 44.61 6.56 3.95
CA GLY A 307 45.13 7.79 4.54
C GLY A 307 44.54 9.08 3.93
N TRP A 308 43.38 9.01 3.28
CA TRP A 308 42.71 10.16 2.67
C TRP A 308 41.72 10.81 3.64
N ALA A 309 41.64 12.14 3.63
CA ALA A 309 40.62 12.86 4.38
C ALA A 309 39.27 12.83 3.61
N PRO A 310 38.11 12.67 4.28
CA PRO A 310 36.81 12.59 3.63
C PRO A 310 36.51 13.69 2.60
N GLU A 311 36.89 14.93 2.91
CA GLU A 311 36.72 16.12 2.08
C GLU A 311 37.58 16.13 0.81
N GLU A 312 38.52 15.19 0.67
CA GLU A 312 39.39 15.02 -0.50
C GLU A 312 38.96 13.84 -1.40
N VAL A 313 37.96 13.06 -0.98
CA VAL A 313 37.57 11.81 -1.62
C VAL A 313 36.49 12.03 -2.66
N THR A 314 36.66 11.43 -3.84
CA THR A 314 35.57 11.26 -4.80
C THR A 314 34.86 9.93 -4.57
N LEU A 315 33.54 9.93 -4.35
CA LEU A 315 32.75 8.71 -4.35
C LEU A 315 32.23 8.43 -5.76
N LEU A 316 32.58 7.28 -6.34
CA LEU A 316 31.96 6.75 -7.56
C LEU A 316 30.87 5.75 -7.14
N LEU A 317 29.61 6.16 -7.29
CA LEU A 317 28.44 5.34 -7.00
C LEU A 317 27.99 4.65 -8.28
N THR A 318 28.08 3.32 -8.33
CA THR A 318 27.73 2.55 -9.54
C THR A 318 26.41 1.82 -9.37
N ALA A 319 25.55 1.86 -10.38
CA ALA A 319 24.25 1.20 -10.36
C ALA A 319 23.96 0.52 -11.70
N HIS A 320 22.93 -0.32 -11.75
CA HIS A 320 22.56 -0.99 -13.02
C HIS A 320 22.11 0.02 -14.08
N GLY A 321 21.24 0.96 -13.69
CA GLY A 321 20.48 1.76 -14.65
C GLY A 321 19.50 0.90 -15.46
N SER A 322 18.78 1.50 -16.40
CA SER A 322 17.89 0.80 -17.31
C SER A 322 17.54 1.64 -18.53
N GLN A 323 17.52 1.03 -19.71
CA GLN A 323 16.99 1.64 -20.93
C GLN A 323 15.45 1.70 -20.96
N ARG A 324 14.78 0.97 -20.06
CA ARG A 324 13.31 0.82 -20.04
C ARG A 324 12.64 1.61 -18.92
N SER A 325 13.36 1.93 -17.84
CA SER A 325 12.82 2.62 -16.68
C SER A 325 13.83 3.59 -16.07
N GLN A 326 13.42 4.85 -15.89
CA GLN A 326 14.28 5.83 -15.23
C GLN A 326 14.39 5.63 -13.71
N ALA A 327 13.63 4.71 -13.10
CA ALA A 327 13.54 4.58 -11.65
C ALA A 327 14.91 4.35 -10.98
N SER A 328 15.74 3.45 -11.54
CA SER A 328 17.08 3.16 -11.01
C SER A 328 18.01 4.38 -11.11
N PHE A 329 17.96 5.11 -12.22
CA PHE A 329 18.73 6.35 -12.38
C PHE A 329 18.25 7.42 -11.41
N THR A 330 16.96 7.71 -11.37
CA THR A 330 16.38 8.76 -10.53
C THR A 330 16.70 8.55 -9.05
N ILE A 331 16.62 7.33 -8.54
CA ILE A 331 16.96 7.07 -7.13
C ILE A 331 18.46 7.17 -6.86
N THR A 332 19.29 6.74 -7.80
CA THR A 332 20.76 6.83 -7.67
C THR A 332 21.20 8.29 -7.67
N GLU A 333 20.68 9.12 -8.57
CA GLU A 333 20.96 10.56 -8.61
C GLU A 333 20.45 11.29 -7.35
N ALA A 334 19.24 10.95 -6.87
CA ALA A 334 18.70 11.54 -5.64
C ALA A 334 19.56 11.19 -4.41
N LEU A 335 20.03 9.94 -4.34
CA LEU A 335 20.94 9.49 -3.29
C LEU A 335 22.31 10.18 -3.42
N ALA A 336 22.88 10.28 -4.62
CA ALA A 336 24.12 10.98 -4.87
C ALA A 336 24.06 12.46 -4.43
N ALA A 337 22.92 13.14 -4.67
CA ALA A 337 22.70 14.50 -4.19
C ALA A 337 22.67 14.61 -2.66
N THR A 338 22.14 13.60 -1.97
CA THR A 338 22.13 13.53 -0.50
C THR A 338 23.54 13.27 0.05
N LEU A 339 24.35 12.49 -0.67
CA LEU A 339 25.72 12.16 -0.29
C LEU A 339 26.70 13.31 -0.58
N ALA A 340 26.43 14.16 -1.56
CA ALA A 340 27.34 15.19 -2.06
C ALA A 340 28.01 16.07 -0.98
N PRO A 341 27.34 16.51 0.10
CA PRO A 341 27.97 17.31 1.15
C PRO A 341 29.07 16.58 1.97
N HIS A 342 29.18 15.25 1.86
CA HIS A 342 30.06 14.41 2.67
C HIS A 342 31.33 13.96 1.93
N PHE A 343 31.52 14.40 0.69
CA PHE A 343 32.63 14.02 -0.19
C PHE A 343 33.14 15.24 -0.95
N ALA A 344 34.36 15.18 -1.49
CA ALA A 344 34.85 16.21 -2.42
C ALA A 344 33.97 16.28 -3.67
N ARG A 345 33.52 15.10 -4.13
CA ARG A 345 32.63 14.93 -5.28
C ARG A 345 31.94 13.58 -5.20
N VAL A 346 30.69 13.52 -5.63
CA VAL A 346 29.99 12.25 -5.91
C VAL A 346 29.76 12.16 -7.40
N VAL A 347 30.14 11.03 -8.00
CA VAL A 347 29.99 10.71 -9.42
C VAL A 347 29.14 9.46 -9.52
N THR A 348 28.16 9.44 -10.42
CA THR A 348 27.35 8.27 -10.71
C THR A 348 27.80 7.61 -12.00
N GLY A 349 27.70 6.28 -12.07
CA GLY A 349 27.99 5.50 -13.27
C GLY A 349 27.03 4.32 -13.41
N TYR A 350 26.63 4.02 -14.63
CA TYR A 350 25.63 3.00 -14.91
C TYR A 350 26.13 1.91 -15.87
N VAL A 351 25.60 0.69 -15.73
CA VAL A 351 25.90 -0.43 -16.64
C VAL A 351 25.13 -0.26 -17.96
N GLU A 352 23.83 -0.01 -17.87
CA GLU A 352 22.90 -0.09 -19.02
C GLU A 352 22.59 1.24 -19.72
N GLN A 353 23.07 2.36 -19.18
CA GLN A 353 22.73 3.70 -19.67
C GLN A 353 23.85 4.71 -19.42
N THR A 354 23.72 5.89 -20.04
CA THR A 354 24.64 7.02 -19.79
C THR A 354 24.31 7.74 -18.47
N PRO A 355 25.33 8.25 -17.74
CA PRO A 355 26.76 8.08 -18.01
C PRO A 355 27.24 6.66 -17.67
N PHE A 356 27.96 6.00 -18.59
CA PHE A 356 28.43 4.63 -18.36
C PHE A 356 29.55 4.60 -17.32
N ILE A 357 29.67 3.50 -16.57
CA ILE A 357 30.70 3.34 -15.53
C ILE A 357 32.10 3.65 -16.08
N LYS A 358 32.44 3.09 -17.26
CA LYS A 358 33.74 3.30 -17.89
C LYS A 358 34.02 4.77 -18.18
N ASP A 359 33.01 5.57 -18.51
CA ASP A 359 33.16 6.99 -18.81
C ASP A 359 33.24 7.81 -17.51
N SER A 360 32.39 7.49 -16.54
CA SER A 360 32.33 8.15 -15.23
C SER A 360 33.59 7.92 -14.38
N ALA A 361 34.27 6.79 -14.56
CA ALA A 361 35.47 6.44 -13.82
C ALA A 361 36.77 7.06 -14.38
N LEU A 362 36.74 7.61 -15.60
CA LEU A 362 37.93 8.16 -16.25
C LEU A 362 38.52 9.36 -15.49
N GLY A 363 39.83 9.26 -15.21
CA GLY A 363 40.59 10.36 -14.61
C GLY A 363 40.17 10.73 -13.19
N LEU A 364 39.40 9.87 -12.52
CA LEU A 364 39.10 10.05 -11.09
C LEU A 364 40.39 9.85 -10.28
N SER A 365 40.65 10.73 -9.31
CA SER A 365 41.75 10.62 -8.36
C SER A 365 41.21 10.64 -6.94
N ARG A 366 41.89 9.95 -6.01
CA ARG A 366 41.44 9.73 -4.62
C ARG A 366 39.97 9.27 -4.58
N ALA A 367 39.65 8.31 -5.43
CA ALA A 367 38.29 7.89 -5.66
C ALA A 367 38.00 6.51 -5.07
N ILE A 368 36.77 6.30 -4.62
CA ILE A 368 36.30 5.03 -4.06
C ILE A 368 35.09 4.59 -4.88
N SER A 369 35.12 3.36 -5.40
CA SER A 369 34.01 2.78 -6.13
C SER A 369 33.12 1.99 -5.17
N LEU A 370 31.84 2.34 -5.11
CA LEU A 370 30.83 1.67 -4.29
C LEU A 370 29.65 1.22 -5.17
N PRO A 371 29.42 -0.10 -5.31
CA PRO A 371 28.29 -0.64 -6.04
C PRO A 371 26.99 -0.50 -5.23
N LEU A 372 25.99 0.17 -5.80
CA LEU A 372 24.68 0.42 -5.22
C LEU A 372 23.69 -0.71 -5.55
N PHE A 373 23.96 -1.91 -5.01
CA PHE A 373 23.10 -3.09 -5.18
C PHE A 373 22.70 -3.67 -3.82
N ALA A 374 21.43 -4.09 -3.72
CA ALA A 374 20.86 -4.66 -2.50
C ALA A 374 21.35 -6.09 -2.22
N LEU A 375 21.73 -6.83 -3.27
CA LEU A 375 22.21 -8.21 -3.18
C LEU A 375 23.32 -8.43 -4.21
N ARG A 376 24.03 -9.54 -4.08
CA ARG A 376 24.97 -10.01 -5.10
C ARG A 376 24.22 -10.30 -6.41
N ALA A 377 24.71 -9.77 -7.53
CA ALA A 377 24.17 -10.05 -8.87
C ALA A 377 25.29 -10.63 -9.76
N GLU A 378 25.05 -11.79 -10.37
CA GLU A 378 26.06 -12.62 -11.05
C GLU A 378 26.56 -12.08 -12.40
N HIS A 379 26.04 -10.94 -12.87
CA HIS A 379 26.57 -10.26 -14.07
C HIS A 379 27.31 -8.95 -13.72
N VAL A 380 26.91 -8.30 -12.62
CA VAL A 380 27.49 -7.01 -12.21
C VAL A 380 28.87 -7.18 -11.58
N LEU A 381 29.10 -8.29 -10.87
CA LEU A 381 30.41 -8.54 -10.26
C LEU A 381 31.52 -8.82 -11.27
N ASP A 382 31.17 -9.18 -12.51
CA ASP A 382 32.13 -9.41 -13.59
C ASP A 382 32.28 -8.15 -14.46
N ASP A 383 31.15 -7.51 -14.84
CA ASP A 383 31.15 -6.33 -15.71
C ASP A 383 31.70 -5.07 -15.02
N LEU A 384 31.49 -4.93 -13.70
CA LEU A 384 31.93 -3.73 -12.98
C LEU A 384 33.46 -3.65 -12.83
N PRO A 385 34.18 -4.71 -12.42
CA PRO A 385 35.65 -4.71 -12.44
C PRO A 385 36.23 -4.43 -13.83
N GLU A 386 35.69 -5.03 -14.89
CA GLU A 386 36.16 -4.81 -16.26
C GLU A 386 35.98 -3.34 -16.68
N ALA A 387 34.80 -2.75 -16.45
CA ALA A 387 34.56 -1.34 -16.75
C ALA A 387 35.46 -0.38 -15.95
N LEU A 388 35.80 -0.72 -14.71
CA LEU A 388 36.74 0.05 -13.89
C LEU A 388 38.19 -0.12 -14.38
N ASP A 389 38.57 -1.32 -14.82
CA ASP A 389 39.89 -1.60 -15.40
C ASP A 389 40.08 -0.85 -16.73
N GLU A 390 39.09 -0.85 -17.61
CA GLU A 390 39.09 -0.08 -18.86
C GLU A 390 39.27 1.43 -18.61
N ALA A 391 38.69 1.94 -17.53
CA ALA A 391 38.81 3.34 -17.14
C ALA A 391 40.14 3.67 -16.43
N GLY A 392 40.97 2.67 -16.12
CA GLY A 392 42.20 2.82 -15.36
C GLY A 392 41.96 3.21 -13.89
N PHE A 393 40.84 2.79 -13.30
CA PHE A 393 40.48 3.11 -11.92
C PHE A 393 41.38 2.34 -10.92
N ASP A 394 42.19 3.07 -10.16
CA ASP A 394 43.19 2.53 -9.23
C ASP A 394 42.81 2.67 -7.75
N GLY A 395 41.64 3.24 -7.46
CA GLY A 395 41.12 3.43 -6.10
C GLY A 395 40.49 2.18 -5.47
N PRO A 396 40.14 2.24 -4.17
CA PRO A 396 39.43 1.15 -3.49
C PRO A 396 38.11 0.79 -4.20
N ARG A 397 37.91 -0.51 -4.41
CA ARG A 397 36.67 -1.10 -4.97
C ARG A 397 35.96 -1.83 -3.84
N LEU A 398 34.81 -1.32 -3.41
CA LEU A 398 34.05 -1.88 -2.30
C LEU A 398 33.09 -2.96 -2.80
N ASP A 399 32.73 -3.86 -1.90
CA ASP A 399 31.62 -4.78 -2.14
C ASP A 399 30.30 -4.01 -2.30
N PRO A 400 29.30 -4.60 -2.98
CA PRO A 400 27.96 -4.05 -3.04
C PRO A 400 27.41 -3.66 -1.67
N ILE A 401 26.76 -2.51 -1.58
CA ILE A 401 26.31 -1.94 -0.30
C ILE A 401 25.38 -2.86 0.50
N GLY A 402 24.58 -3.67 -0.17
CA GLY A 402 23.70 -4.65 0.48
C GLY A 402 24.43 -5.82 1.15
N LEU A 403 25.71 -6.02 0.86
CA LEU A 403 26.58 -7.01 1.50
C LEU A 403 27.41 -6.42 2.65
N ALA A 404 27.25 -5.13 2.96
CA ALA A 404 27.95 -4.54 4.09
C ALA A 404 27.58 -5.28 5.40
N PRO A 405 28.56 -5.60 6.27
CA PRO A 405 28.30 -6.25 7.56
C PRO A 405 27.30 -5.51 8.46
N GLU A 406 27.17 -4.20 8.27
CA GLU A 406 26.27 -3.32 9.00
C GLU A 406 24.84 -3.25 8.40
N ALA A 407 24.64 -3.79 7.18
CA ALA A 407 23.33 -3.80 6.52
C ALA A 407 22.25 -4.58 7.32
N PRO A 408 22.53 -5.74 7.94
CA PRO A 408 21.54 -6.42 8.78
C PRO A 408 21.03 -5.56 9.94
N GLU A 409 21.90 -4.78 10.59
CA GLU A 409 21.51 -3.87 11.67
C GLU A 409 20.63 -2.73 11.15
N MET A 410 20.94 -2.18 9.98
CA MET A 410 20.09 -1.16 9.33
C MET A 410 18.69 -1.71 9.03
N ILE A 411 18.61 -2.87 8.40
CA ILE A 411 17.34 -3.56 8.08
C ILE A 411 16.56 -3.84 9.36
N ALA A 412 17.23 -4.30 10.42
CA ALA A 412 16.60 -4.55 11.72
C ALA A 412 15.98 -3.28 12.32
N ARG A 413 16.68 -2.14 12.28
CA ARG A 413 16.13 -0.85 12.75
C ARG A 413 14.89 -0.43 11.97
N ALA A 414 14.90 -0.61 10.65
CA ALA A 414 13.75 -0.32 9.80
C ALA A 414 12.56 -1.23 10.13
N ILE A 415 12.78 -2.54 10.23
CA ILE A 415 11.77 -3.52 10.64
C ILE A 415 11.20 -3.15 12.01
N ARG A 416 12.03 -2.89 13.02
CA ARG A 416 11.57 -2.50 14.37
C ARG A 416 10.70 -1.26 14.32
N SER A 417 11.12 -0.23 13.58
CA SER A 417 10.39 1.03 13.47
C SER A 417 9.00 0.85 12.88
N GLU A 418 8.84 0.00 11.87
CA GLU A 418 7.51 -0.30 11.31
C GLU A 418 6.72 -1.29 12.19
N TRP A 419 7.41 -2.23 12.83
CA TRP A 419 6.81 -3.21 13.73
C TRP A 419 6.11 -2.59 14.93
N ASP A 420 6.71 -1.53 15.50
CA ASP A 420 6.20 -0.83 16.68
C ASP A 420 5.11 0.21 16.32
N ARG A 421 5.00 0.61 15.05
CA ARG A 421 4.02 1.58 14.55
C ARG A 421 2.60 1.01 14.37
N GLN A 422 2.26 -0.10 15.02
CA GLN A 422 0.98 -0.79 14.79
C GLN A 422 -0.21 0.19 14.80
N PRO A 423 -1.11 0.09 13.80
CA PRO A 423 -2.22 1.03 13.62
C PRO A 423 -3.28 0.96 14.73
#